data_AF-A0A4Y7PR59-F1
#
_entry.id   AF-A0A4Y7PR59-F1
#
_cell.length_a   1.000
_cell.length_b   1.000
_cell.length_c   1.000
_cell.angle_alpha   90.00
_cell.angle_beta   90.00
_cell.angle_gamma   90.00
#
_symmetry.space_group_name_H-M   'P 1'
#
loop_
_entity.id
_entity.type
_entity.pdbx_description
1 polymer ?
#
loop_
_entity_poly.entity_id
_entity_poly.type
_entity_poly.pdbx_seq_one_letter_code
_entity_poly.pdbx_strand_id
1 'polypeptide(L)'
;MWDFMECSLDWEPLVALVSRSNAVLHSLEIHGVNLDSYPRFLATYPNLTHLGIAANLLNPDFNHALIQHSMSSSNEHSRLCPNLTSLRILCDEDTDRALSCIRSIVDIATMKSSVSSNPWTLIVPSHIRTSLNLQPCNRIELLDEELWMAQCAHDLYAEIDWE
;
A
#
# COMPACT_ATOMS: atom_id res chain seq x y z
N MET A 1 21.20 24.42 7.07
CA MET A 1 19.88 23.99 7.60
C MET A 1 18.91 24.26 6.47
N TRP A 2 18.56 23.21 5.72
CA TRP A 2 17.61 23.33 4.61
C TRP A 2 16.24 23.12 5.24
N ASP A 3 15.38 24.15 5.23
CA ASP A 3 13.97 23.97 5.54
C ASP A 3 13.40 23.07 4.45
N PHE A 4 13.15 21.81 4.79
CA PHE A 4 12.37 20.93 3.94
C PHE A 4 10.97 21.54 3.85
N MET A 5 10.67 22.09 2.69
CA MET A 5 9.36 22.64 2.39
C MET A 5 8.37 21.46 2.44
N GLU A 6 7.56 21.40 3.50
CA GLU A 6 6.47 20.43 3.64
C GLU A 6 5.47 20.66 2.51
N CYS A 7 5.59 19.86 1.44
CA CYS A 7 4.68 19.90 0.32
C CYS A 7 3.45 19.05 0.68
N SER A 8 2.43 19.68 1.26
CA SER A 8 1.10 19.06 1.37
C SER A 8 0.53 18.89 -0.03
N LEU A 9 0.43 17.64 -0.50
CA LEU A 9 -0.21 17.33 -1.77
C LEU A 9 -1.74 17.41 -1.60
N ASP A 10 -2.38 18.22 -2.44
CA ASP A 10 -3.84 18.17 -2.58
C ASP A 10 -4.22 16.99 -3.49
N TRP A 11 -4.96 16.04 -2.93
CA TRP A 11 -5.43 14.85 -3.65
C TRP A 11 -6.68 15.11 -4.49
N GLU A 12 -7.42 16.21 -4.24
CA GLU A 12 -8.69 16.50 -4.93
C GLU A 12 -8.55 16.53 -6.46
N PRO A 13 -7.52 17.14 -7.06
CA PRO A 13 -7.34 17.14 -8.51
C PRO A 13 -7.20 15.73 -9.10
N LEU A 14 -6.48 14.84 -8.41
CA LEU A 14 -6.32 13.44 -8.82
C LEU A 14 -7.66 12.71 -8.75
N VAL A 15 -8.41 12.91 -7.67
CA VAL A 15 -9.74 12.31 -7.49
C VAL A 15 -10.71 12.79 -8.57
N ALA A 16 -10.70 14.08 -8.87
CA ALA A 16 -11.54 14.66 -9.91
C ALA A 16 -11.18 14.09 -11.30
N LEU A 17 -9.90 13.89 -11.59
CA LEU A 17 -9.43 13.32 -12.86
C LEU A 17 -9.94 11.88 -13.04
N VAL A 18 -9.72 11.01 -12.06
CA VAL A 18 -10.15 9.61 -12.13
C VAL A 18 -11.68 9.51 -12.15
N SER A 19 -12.38 10.34 -11.38
CA SER A 19 -13.85 10.33 -11.37
C SER A 19 -14.45 10.73 -12.72
N ARG A 20 -13.78 11.58 -13.49
CA ARG A 20 -14.24 12.03 -14.82
C ARG A 20 -13.95 11.05 -15.94
N SER A 21 -12.98 10.16 -15.77
CA SER A 21 -12.60 9.22 -16.83
C SER A 21 -13.58 8.05 -16.98
N ASN A 22 -14.50 7.86 -16.03
CA ASN A 22 -15.33 6.65 -15.89
C ASN A 22 -14.51 5.35 -15.83
N ALA A 23 -13.19 5.43 -15.60
CA ALA A 23 -12.34 4.26 -15.48
C ALA A 23 -12.50 3.63 -14.10
N VAL A 24 -12.39 2.30 -14.06
CA VAL A 24 -12.31 1.56 -12.80
C VAL A 24 -10.84 1.46 -12.40
N LEU A 25 -10.48 2.07 -11.27
CA LEU A 25 -9.12 2.00 -10.74
C LEU A 25 -8.91 0.69 -10.00
N HIS A 26 -8.11 -0.20 -10.59
CA HIS A 26 -7.71 -1.49 -9.98
C HIS A 26 -6.35 -1.44 -9.30
N SER A 27 -5.44 -0.60 -9.82
CA SER A 27 -4.07 -0.49 -9.34
C SER A 27 -3.68 0.97 -9.22
N LEU A 28 -2.99 1.32 -8.14
CA LEU A 28 -2.50 2.67 -7.89
C LEU A 28 -1.13 2.59 -7.22
N GLU A 29 -0.18 3.38 -7.70
CA GLU A 29 1.09 3.58 -7.01
C GLU A 29 1.27 5.05 -6.65
N ILE A 30 1.57 5.31 -5.39
CA ILE A 30 1.83 6.63 -4.84
C ILE A 30 3.31 6.72 -4.52
N HIS A 31 4.04 7.33 -5.45
CA HIS A 31 5.45 7.67 -5.31
C HIS A 31 5.58 9.09 -4.75
N GLY A 32 6.47 9.31 -3.78
CA GLY A 32 6.73 10.65 -3.29
C GLY A 32 7.52 10.71 -1.99
N VAL A 33 8.47 11.63 -1.95
CA VAL A 33 9.21 12.01 -0.75
C VAL A 33 8.45 13.18 -0.09
N ASN A 34 8.26 13.15 1.24
CA ASN A 34 7.61 14.21 2.02
C ASN A 34 6.12 14.44 1.74
N LEU A 35 5.38 13.37 1.44
CA LEU A 35 3.93 13.44 1.45
C LEU A 35 3.44 13.32 2.90
N ASP A 36 2.98 14.44 3.48
CA ASP A 36 2.44 14.44 4.86
C ASP A 36 0.92 14.26 4.91
N SER A 37 0.27 14.34 3.75
CA SER A 37 -1.18 14.21 3.63
C SER A 37 -1.64 12.76 3.54
N TYR A 38 -2.48 12.34 4.48
CA TYR A 38 -3.12 11.02 4.48
C TYR A 38 -4.02 10.84 3.24
N PRO A 39 -3.84 9.79 2.41
CA PRO A 39 -4.59 9.61 1.17
C PRO A 39 -6.01 9.06 1.45
N ARG A 40 -6.87 9.88 2.09
CA ARG A 40 -8.25 9.49 2.47
C ARG A 40 -9.12 9.10 1.28
N PHE A 41 -8.77 9.63 0.11
CA PHE A 41 -9.48 9.34 -1.13
C PHE A 41 -9.42 7.86 -1.51
N LEU A 42 -8.47 7.07 -0.99
CA LEU A 42 -8.43 5.63 -1.22
C LEU A 42 -9.74 4.92 -0.84
N ALA A 43 -10.51 5.47 0.10
CA ALA A 43 -11.85 4.97 0.45
C ALA A 43 -12.86 5.07 -0.71
N THR A 44 -12.66 5.96 -1.69
CA THR A 44 -13.58 6.14 -2.82
C THR A 44 -13.32 5.15 -3.96
N TYR A 45 -12.28 4.31 -3.87
CA TYR A 45 -11.91 3.32 -4.88
C TYR A 45 -12.06 1.89 -4.35
N PRO A 46 -13.30 1.37 -4.23
CA PRO A 46 -13.54 0.05 -3.67
C PRO A 46 -12.97 -1.07 -4.54
N ASN A 47 -12.76 -0.84 -5.84
CA ASN A 47 -12.23 -1.84 -6.77
C ASN A 47 -10.70 -1.93 -6.80
N LEU A 48 -10.01 -1.13 -5.97
CA LEU A 48 -8.56 -1.15 -5.87
C LEU A 48 -8.09 -2.47 -5.25
N THR A 49 -7.39 -3.28 -6.04
CA THR A 49 -6.82 -4.58 -5.65
C THR A 49 -5.31 -4.51 -5.43
N HIS A 50 -4.64 -3.51 -6.00
CA HIS A 50 -3.21 -3.27 -5.81
C HIS A 50 -2.94 -1.82 -5.38
N LEU A 51 -2.10 -1.65 -4.35
CA LEU A 51 -1.61 -0.35 -3.90
C LEU A 51 -0.09 -0.40 -3.73
N GLY A 52 0.63 0.42 -4.48
CA GLY A 52 2.02 0.79 -4.17
C GLY A 52 2.03 2.08 -3.37
N ILE A 53 2.75 2.13 -2.25
CA ILE A 53 2.83 3.33 -1.44
C ILE A 53 4.22 3.52 -0.84
N ALA A 54 4.68 4.76 -0.85
CA ALA A 54 5.91 5.17 -0.18
C ALA A 54 5.89 4.84 1.31
N ALA A 55 6.98 4.29 1.83
CA ALA A 55 7.10 3.88 3.22
C ALA A 55 6.89 5.04 4.21
N ASN A 56 7.21 6.27 3.81
CA ASN A 56 7.01 7.46 4.62
C ASN A 56 5.54 7.80 4.90
N LEU A 57 4.62 7.36 4.04
CA LEU A 57 3.17 7.53 4.21
C LEU A 57 2.55 6.49 5.16
N LEU A 58 3.30 5.44 5.48
CA LEU A 58 2.83 4.40 6.39
C LEU A 58 2.99 4.86 7.83
N ASN A 59 1.89 4.80 8.56
CA ASN A 59 1.85 5.02 9.99
C ASN A 59 0.85 4.03 10.61
N PRO A 60 0.88 3.82 11.94
CA PRO A 60 0.03 2.82 12.58
C PRO A 60 -1.47 2.96 12.27
N ASP A 61 -1.99 4.19 12.21
CA ASP A 61 -3.41 4.45 11.93
C ASP A 61 -3.77 4.13 10.48
N PHE A 62 -2.91 4.50 9.53
CA PHE A 62 -3.06 4.17 8.11
C PHE A 62 -2.95 2.66 7.87
N ASN A 63 -1.94 2.02 8.44
CA ASN A 63 -1.74 0.57 8.37
C ASN A 63 -2.96 -0.15 8.95
N HIS A 64 -3.50 0.34 10.06
CA HIS A 64 -4.70 -0.22 10.66
C HIS A 64 -5.92 -0.08 9.75
N ALA A 65 -6.12 1.08 9.13
CA ALA A 65 -7.23 1.34 8.21
C ALA A 65 -7.15 0.52 6.90
N LEU A 66 -5.93 0.27 6.40
CA LEU A 66 -5.68 -0.63 5.25
C LEU A 66 -5.93 -2.10 5.58
N ILE A 67 -5.46 -2.56 6.75
CA ILE A 67 -5.48 -3.99 7.13
C ILE A 67 -6.80 -4.38 7.79
N GLN A 68 -7.67 -3.44 8.18
CA GLN A 68 -9.02 -3.74 8.65
C GLN A 68 -9.91 -4.29 7.51
N HIS A 69 -9.61 -5.53 7.14
CA HIS A 69 -10.51 -6.44 6.48
C HIS A 69 -11.52 -6.97 7.52
N SER A 70 -12.81 -6.78 7.20
CA SER A 70 -13.88 -7.73 7.53
C SER A 70 -14.08 -8.14 8.99
N MET A 71 -13.85 -7.27 9.97
CA MET A 71 -14.41 -7.47 11.31
C MET A 71 -15.71 -6.67 11.40
N SER A 72 -16.81 -7.36 11.67
CA SER A 72 -18.20 -6.89 11.81
C SER A 72 -18.39 -5.85 12.93
N SER A 73 -17.69 -4.71 12.83
CA SER A 73 -17.93 -3.54 13.64
C SER A 73 -18.64 -2.51 12.76
N SER A 74 -19.63 -1.85 13.34
CA SER A 74 -20.51 -0.82 12.78
C SER A 74 -19.83 0.39 12.12
N ASN A 75 -18.52 0.36 11.88
CA ASN A 75 -17.71 1.45 11.36
C ASN A 75 -17.14 1.07 9.98
N GLU A 76 -18.00 0.81 9.00
CA GLU A 76 -17.59 0.62 7.60
C GLU A 76 -16.87 1.87 7.04
N HIS A 77 -17.09 3.04 7.64
CA HIS A 77 -16.54 4.32 7.23
C HIS A 77 -15.04 4.53 7.49
N SER A 78 -14.37 3.62 8.21
CA SER A 78 -12.92 3.72 8.47
C SER A 78 -12.06 2.81 7.60
N ARG A 79 -12.66 2.02 6.69
CA ARG A 79 -11.93 1.06 5.85
C ARG A 79 -11.34 1.74 4.64
N LEU A 80 -10.04 1.57 4.43
CA LEU A 80 -9.37 1.93 3.18
C LEU A 80 -9.27 0.70 2.29
N CYS A 81 -9.64 0.83 1.02
CA CYS A 81 -9.49 -0.19 -0.02
C CYS A 81 -10.01 -1.59 0.39
N PRO A 82 -11.33 -1.78 0.53
CA PRO A 82 -11.91 -3.02 1.08
C PRO A 82 -11.61 -4.29 0.27
N ASN A 83 -11.22 -4.17 -1.00
CA ASN A 83 -10.88 -5.29 -1.89
C ASN A 83 -9.38 -5.34 -2.22
N LEU A 84 -8.54 -4.59 -1.50
CA LEU A 84 -7.10 -4.65 -1.69
C LEU A 84 -6.65 -6.09 -1.46
N THR A 85 -5.76 -6.61 -2.31
CA THR A 85 -5.18 -7.96 -2.22
C THR A 85 -3.67 -7.93 -2.18
N SER A 86 -3.05 -6.87 -2.68
CA SER A 86 -1.61 -6.67 -2.72
C SER A 86 -1.22 -5.25 -2.31
N LEU A 87 -0.17 -5.16 -1.49
CA LEU A 87 0.43 -3.90 -1.05
C LEU A 87 1.92 -3.94 -1.34
N ARG A 88 2.40 -2.97 -2.13
CA ARG A 88 3.83 -2.77 -2.40
C ARG A 88 4.34 -1.60 -1.57
N ILE A 89 5.43 -1.83 -0.86
CA ILE A 89 6.09 -0.81 -0.04
C ILE A 89 7.23 -0.22 -0.85
N LEU A 90 7.06 1.00 -1.33
CA LEU A 90 8.07 1.74 -2.05
C LEU A 90 9.02 2.34 -1.03
N CYS A 91 10.25 1.84 -0.97
CA CYS A 91 11.23 2.30 0.01
C CYS A 91 12.15 3.31 -0.66
N ASP A 92 12.30 4.46 -0.02
CA ASP A 92 13.34 5.44 -0.35
C ASP A 92 14.63 5.09 0.41
N GLU A 93 15.52 6.05 0.60
CA GLU A 93 16.82 5.85 1.27
C GLU A 93 16.67 5.45 2.77
N ASP A 94 15.49 5.60 3.38
CA ASP A 94 15.24 5.28 4.79
C ASP A 94 14.75 3.83 5.00
N THR A 95 15.71 2.90 4.88
CA THR A 95 15.47 1.46 5.07
C THR A 95 14.94 1.12 6.47
N ASP A 96 15.40 1.80 7.52
CA ASP A 96 15.00 1.51 8.90
C ASP A 96 13.53 1.87 9.15
N ARG A 97 13.09 3.03 8.64
CA ARG A 97 11.68 3.42 8.70
C ARG A 97 10.81 2.45 7.92
N ALA A 98 11.21 2.08 6.71
CA ALA A 98 10.48 1.10 5.90
C ALA A 98 10.35 -0.24 6.63
N LEU A 99 11.43 -0.73 7.24
CA LEU A 99 11.45 -1.96 8.03
C LEU A 99 10.48 -1.88 9.22
N SER A 100 10.46 -0.74 9.92
CA SER A 100 9.54 -0.49 11.04
C SER A 100 8.07 -0.49 10.59
N CYS A 101 7.78 0.15 9.45
CA CYS A 101 6.43 0.17 8.86
C CYS A 101 5.96 -1.22 8.44
N ILE A 102 6.84 -2.00 7.79
CA ILE A 102 6.54 -3.38 7.38
C ILE A 102 6.27 -4.26 8.60
N ARG A 103 7.10 -4.16 9.65
CA ARG A 103 6.86 -4.89 10.91
C ARG A 103 5.50 -4.53 11.50
N SER A 104 5.16 -3.25 11.56
CA SER A 104 3.86 -2.77 12.04
C SER A 104 2.69 -3.37 11.24
N ILE A 105 2.79 -3.43 9.91
CA ILE A 105 1.78 -4.06 9.05
C ILE A 105 1.62 -5.55 9.40
N VAL A 106 2.74 -6.27 9.52
CA VAL A 106 2.74 -7.70 9.82
C VAL A 106 2.17 -7.98 11.21
N ASP A 107 2.52 -7.18 12.21
CA ASP A 107 1.98 -7.30 13.56
C ASP A 107 0.45 -7.10 13.58
N ILE A 108 -0.05 -6.04 12.92
CA ILE A 108 -1.49 -5.75 12.85
C ILE A 108 -2.25 -6.89 12.16
N ALA A 109 -1.71 -7.44 11.07
CA ALA A 109 -2.33 -8.54 10.35
C ALA A 109 -2.34 -9.85 11.15
N THR A 110 -1.29 -10.08 11.96
CA THR A 110 -1.15 -11.27 12.79
C THR A 110 -2.09 -11.24 14.00
N MET A 111 -2.30 -10.07 14.62
CA MET A 111 -3.15 -9.92 15.80
C MET A 111 -4.65 -10.18 15.54
N LYS A 112 -5.14 -9.94 14.31
CA LYS A 112 -6.58 -9.92 14.03
C LYS A 112 -7.14 -11.26 13.57
N SER A 113 -7.20 -12.25 14.48
CA SER A 113 -7.55 -13.68 14.33
C SER A 113 -8.79 -14.15 13.49
N SER A 114 -9.27 -13.49 12.44
CA SER A 114 -10.25 -14.07 11.48
C SER A 114 -9.58 -14.84 10.35
N VAL A 115 -10.06 -16.04 10.06
CA VAL A 115 -9.58 -16.88 8.95
C VAL A 115 -10.05 -16.25 7.64
N SER A 116 -9.29 -15.30 7.07
CA SER A 116 -9.51 -14.93 5.66
C SER A 116 -9.03 -16.08 4.79
N SER A 117 -9.81 -16.44 3.77
CA SER A 117 -9.50 -17.57 2.88
C SER A 117 -8.34 -17.29 1.92
N ASN A 118 -8.01 -16.01 1.71
CA ASN A 118 -6.92 -15.59 0.84
C ASN A 118 -5.90 -14.77 1.64
N PRO A 119 -4.62 -15.15 1.65
CA PRO A 119 -3.57 -14.32 2.21
C PRO A 119 -3.40 -13.07 1.36
N TRP A 120 -3.01 -11.98 2.01
CA TRP A 120 -2.66 -10.73 1.39
C TRP A 120 -1.20 -10.75 0.94
N THR A 121 -0.88 -10.22 -0.24
CA THR A 121 0.50 -10.19 -0.71
C THR A 121 1.16 -8.87 -0.32
N LEU A 122 2.18 -8.92 0.53
CA LEU A 122 3.01 -7.77 0.87
C LEU A 122 4.31 -7.85 0.06
N ILE A 123 4.47 -6.92 -0.87
CA ILE A 123 5.62 -6.83 -1.77
C ILE A 123 6.62 -5.87 -1.16
N VAL A 124 7.83 -6.36 -0.93
CA VAL A 124 8.90 -5.61 -0.26
C VAL A 124 10.19 -5.67 -1.10
N PRO A 125 11.02 -4.62 -1.06
CA PRO A 125 12.33 -4.65 -1.70
C PRO A 125 13.20 -5.79 -1.18
N SER A 126 14.00 -6.37 -2.07
CA SER A 126 14.83 -7.56 -1.80
C SER A 126 15.77 -7.40 -0.60
N HIS A 127 16.40 -6.23 -0.47
CA HIS A 127 17.30 -5.89 0.64
C HIS A 127 16.58 -5.75 2.00
N ILE A 128 15.31 -5.36 2.01
CA ILE A 128 14.49 -5.34 3.24
C ILE A 128 14.04 -6.76 3.58
N ARG A 129 13.66 -7.54 2.57
CA ARG A 129 13.23 -8.93 2.74
C ARG A 129 14.28 -9.78 3.46
N THR A 130 15.55 -9.65 3.09
CA THR A 130 16.65 -10.38 3.75
C THR A 130 16.86 -9.98 5.21
N SER A 131 16.49 -8.74 5.55
CA SER A 131 16.57 -8.19 6.91
C SER A 131 15.33 -8.49 7.78
N LEU A 132 14.23 -8.92 7.15
CA LEU A 132 13.00 -9.29 7.81
C LEU A 132 13.09 -10.72 8.35
N ASN A 133 13.47 -10.85 9.62
CA ASN A 133 13.33 -12.10 10.34
C ASN A 133 11.89 -12.25 10.86
N LEU A 134 10.94 -12.41 9.94
CA LEU A 134 9.52 -12.57 10.27
C LEU A 134 9.17 -14.05 10.34
N GLN A 135 8.38 -14.42 11.35
CA GLN A 135 7.78 -15.74 11.38
C GLN A 135 6.79 -15.87 10.22
N PRO A 136 6.72 -17.04 9.55
CA PRO A 136 5.71 -17.29 8.53
C PRO A 136 4.31 -17.00 9.09
N CYS A 137 3.63 -16.02 8.51
CA CYS A 137 2.26 -15.69 8.85
C CYS A 137 1.35 -16.17 7.73
N ASN A 138 0.39 -17.03 8.04
CA ASN A 138 -0.51 -17.63 7.03
C ASN A 138 -1.43 -16.61 6.32
N ARG A 139 -1.33 -15.33 6.67
CA ARG A 139 -2.22 -14.24 6.23
C ARG A 139 -1.53 -13.22 5.36
N ILE A 140 -0.21 -13.12 5.46
CA ILE A 140 0.59 -12.24 4.63
C ILE A 140 1.62 -13.10 3.91
N GLU A 141 1.49 -13.15 2.60
CA GLU A 141 2.54 -13.66 1.73
C GLU A 141 3.54 -12.54 1.47
N LEU A 142 4.79 -12.75 1.90
CA LEU A 142 5.89 -11.83 1.61
C LEU A 142 6.47 -12.17 0.24
N LEU A 143 6.33 -11.23 -0.70
CA LEU A 143 6.86 -11.36 -2.05
C LEU A 143 8.02 -10.39 -2.26
N ASP A 144 8.99 -10.85 -3.04
CA ASP A 144 10.14 -10.03 -3.43
C ASP A 144 9.69 -9.08 -4.54
N GLU A 145 10.09 -7.82 -4.46
CA GLU A 145 9.74 -6.81 -5.44
C GLU A 145 10.19 -7.17 -6.86
N GLU A 146 11.41 -7.69 -7.04
CA GLU A 146 11.94 -8.05 -8.35
C GLU A 146 11.12 -9.19 -8.96
N LEU A 147 10.75 -10.16 -8.13
CA LEU A 147 9.90 -11.28 -8.54
C LEU A 147 8.48 -10.82 -8.89
N TRP A 148 7.90 -9.92 -8.09
CA TRP A 148 6.57 -9.34 -8.37
C TRP A 148 6.57 -8.56 -9.69
N MET A 149 7.56 -7.68 -9.89
CA MET A 149 7.67 -6.92 -11.13
C MET A 149 7.82 -7.83 -12.34
N ALA A 150 8.61 -8.90 -12.24
CA ALA A 150 8.73 -9.88 -13.33
C ALA A 150 7.40 -10.61 -13.63
N GLN A 151 6.58 -10.91 -12.61
CA GLN A 151 5.28 -11.56 -12.77
C GLN A 151 4.22 -10.62 -13.36
N CYS A 152 4.22 -9.35 -12.95
CA CYS A 152 3.20 -8.36 -13.30
C CYS A 152 3.63 -7.39 -14.41
N ALA A 153 4.81 -7.60 -15.01
CA ALA A 153 5.38 -6.73 -16.04
C ALA A 153 4.38 -6.40 -17.16
N HIS A 154 3.62 -7.38 -17.62
CA HIS A 154 2.69 -7.22 -18.75
C HIS A 154 1.36 -6.53 -18.38
N ASP A 155 0.93 -6.59 -17.12
CA ASP A 155 -0.38 -6.08 -16.70
C ASP A 155 -0.32 -4.69 -16.09
N LEU A 156 0.75 -4.37 -15.34
CA LEU A 156 0.89 -3.11 -14.60
C LEU A 156 1.94 -2.17 -15.20
N TYR A 157 2.93 -2.72 -15.88
CA TYR A 157 4.09 -1.99 -16.40
C TYR A 157 4.23 -2.16 -17.91
N ALA A 158 3.14 -2.45 -18.61
CA ALA A 158 3.15 -2.42 -20.07
C ALA A 158 3.78 -1.10 -20.49
N GLU A 159 4.88 -1.18 -21.24
CA GLU A 159 5.60 0.00 -21.73
C GLU A 159 4.56 0.87 -22.44
N ILE A 160 4.33 2.07 -21.89
CA ILE A 160 3.62 3.10 -22.63
C ILE A 160 4.62 3.51 -23.70
N ASP A 161 4.49 2.92 -24.89
CA ASP A 161 5.16 3.41 -26.08
C ASP A 161 4.66 4.84 -26.33
N TRP A 162 5.45 5.80 -25.85
CA TRP A 162 5.28 7.20 -26.19
C TRP A 162 5.83 7.38 -27.61
N GLU A 163 5.01 7.11 -28.62
CA GLU A 163 5.27 7.60 -29.99
C GLU A 163 5.25 9.14 -30.04
#